data_AF-W6QJ59-F1
#
_entry.id   AF-W6QJ59-F1
#
_cell.length_a   1.000
_cell.length_b   1.000
_cell.length_c   1.000
_cell.angle_alpha   90.00
_cell.angle_beta   90.00
_cell.angle_gamma   90.00
#
_symmetry.space_group_name_H-M   'P 1'
#
loop_
_entity.id
_entity.type
_entity.pdbx_description
1 polymer ?
#
loop_
_entity_poly.entity_id
_entity_poly.type
_entity_poly.pdbx_seq_one_letter_code
_entity_poly.pdbx_strand_id
1 'polypeptide(L)'
;MDRSNKPSAIGVGASLPQPTLSVKDNVVDASLPTGQSETVHLYGATVTSWKTGGQEQLFVSEAAHLDGSKSIRGGISVVFPPRHAMSGEAVFSSLES
;
A
#
# COMPACT_ATOMS: atom_id res chain seq x y z
N MET A 1 50.20 16.45 -7.51
CA MET A 1 50.12 16.37 -6.03
C MET A 1 49.00 15.41 -5.69
N ASP A 2 49.35 14.15 -5.47
CA ASP A 2 48.40 13.11 -5.05
C ASP A 2 48.14 13.24 -3.54
N ARG A 3 46.86 13.32 -3.16
CA ARG A 3 46.46 13.40 -1.75
C ARG A 3 46.56 12.01 -1.11
N SER A 4 47.54 11.80 -0.23
CA SER A 4 47.83 10.52 0.45
C SER A 4 46.72 9.93 1.33
N ASN A 5 45.64 10.66 1.61
CA ASN A 5 44.55 10.20 2.48
C ASN A 5 43.20 10.19 1.74
N LYS A 6 43.12 9.44 0.64
CA LYS A 6 41.81 9.05 0.12
C LYS A 6 41.32 7.86 0.95
N PRO A 7 40.19 7.94 1.67
CA PRO A 7 39.61 6.77 2.28
C PRO A 7 39.36 5.74 1.17
N SER A 8 39.87 4.52 1.37
CA SER A 8 39.58 3.39 0.48
C SER A 8 38.07 3.27 0.33
N ALA A 9 37.58 3.17 -0.92
CA ALA A 9 36.17 3.02 -1.19
C ALA A 9 35.63 1.86 -0.34
N ILE A 10 34.56 2.12 0.42
CA ILE A 10 33.85 1.07 1.15
C ILE A 10 33.51 0.02 0.09
N GLY A 11 34.15 -1.15 0.17
CA GLY A 11 33.82 -2.25 -0.70
C GLY A 11 32.33 -2.49 -0.55
N VAL A 12 31.58 -2.29 -1.63
CA VAL A 12 30.16 -2.63 -1.67
C VAL A 12 30.12 -4.14 -1.51
N GLY A 13 30.09 -4.61 -0.26
CA GLY A 13 30.01 -6.01 0.08
C GLY A 13 28.79 -6.62 -0.60
N ALA A 14 28.85 -7.93 -0.87
CA ALA A 14 27.81 -8.70 -1.53
C ALA A 14 26.42 -8.14 -1.19
N SER A 15 25.71 -7.65 -2.21
CA SER A 15 24.38 -7.05 -2.07
C SER A 15 23.55 -7.95 -1.17
N LEU A 16 23.27 -7.48 0.05
CA LEU A 16 22.28 -8.13 0.88
C LEU A 16 20.99 -8.27 0.05
N PRO A 17 20.17 -9.30 0.28
CA PRO A 17 18.88 -9.38 -0.36
C PRO A 17 18.12 -8.08 -0.05
N GLN A 18 17.91 -7.23 -1.06
CA GLN A 18 17.25 -5.95 -0.92
C GLN A 18 15.77 -6.09 -1.33
N PRO A 19 14.84 -5.40 -0.65
CA PRO A 19 13.48 -5.26 -1.14
C PRO A 19 13.49 -4.61 -2.54
N THR A 20 12.62 -5.09 -3.41
CA THR A 20 12.41 -4.51 -4.73
C THR A 20 11.06 -3.84 -4.78
N LEU A 21 11.02 -2.62 -5.31
CA LEU A 21 9.81 -1.83 -5.53
C LEU A 21 9.67 -1.55 -7.01
N SER A 22 8.48 -1.75 -7.55
CA SER A 22 8.12 -1.32 -8.90
C SER A 22 6.85 -0.51 -8.85
N VAL A 23 6.86 0.63 -9.55
CA VAL A 23 5.70 1.52 -9.65
C VAL A 23 5.26 1.55 -11.10
N LYS A 24 4.01 1.19 -11.36
CA LYS A 24 3.41 1.23 -12.71
C LYS A 24 2.00 1.78 -12.60
N ASP A 25 1.69 2.74 -13.47
CA ASP A 25 0.42 3.46 -13.46
C ASP A 25 0.09 4.03 -12.06
N ASN A 26 -0.90 3.44 -11.38
CA ASN A 26 -1.32 3.82 -10.03
C ASN A 26 -1.17 2.65 -9.03
N VAL A 27 -0.25 1.73 -9.30
CA VAL A 27 0.00 0.54 -8.51
C VAL A 27 1.47 0.47 -8.13
N VAL A 28 1.71 0.15 -6.86
CA VAL A 28 3.03 -0.12 -6.30
C VAL A 28 3.07 -1.60 -5.96
N ASP A 29 3.98 -2.33 -6.60
CA ASP A 29 4.30 -3.70 -6.23
C ASP A 29 5.63 -3.70 -5.46
N ALA A 30 5.62 -4.30 -4.28
CA ALA A 30 6.82 -4.51 -3.47
C ALA A 30 7.03 -6.01 -3.23
N SER A 31 8.28 -6.45 -3.23
CA SER A 31 8.63 -7.82 -2.90
C SER A 31 9.90 -7.90 -2.09
N LEU A 32 9.90 -8.80 -1.11
CA LEU A 32 11.05 -9.16 -0.31
C LEU A 32 11.74 -10.39 -0.91
N PRO A 33 13.07 -10.48 -0.82
CA PRO A 33 13.82 -11.67 -1.26
C PRO A 33 13.48 -12.95 -0.51
N THR A 34 12.83 -12.83 0.65
CA THR A 34 12.23 -13.92 1.43
C THR A 34 10.97 -14.51 0.77
N GLY A 35 10.50 -13.91 -0.33
CA GLY A 35 9.36 -14.39 -1.11
C GLY A 35 8.01 -13.78 -0.71
N GLN A 36 7.98 -12.82 0.23
CA GLN A 36 6.78 -12.05 0.51
C GLN A 36 6.59 -10.96 -0.55
N SER A 37 5.34 -10.66 -0.89
CA SER A 37 5.02 -9.57 -1.81
C SER A 37 3.76 -8.84 -1.38
N GLU A 38 3.65 -7.58 -1.75
CA GLU A 38 2.48 -6.74 -1.51
C GLU A 38 2.20 -5.86 -2.72
N THR A 39 0.92 -5.57 -2.94
CA THR A 39 0.46 -4.67 -3.99
C THR A 39 -0.40 -3.58 -3.36
N VAL A 40 -0.09 -2.31 -3.67
CA VAL A 40 -0.77 -1.13 -3.15
C VAL A 40 -1.30 -0.30 -4.30
N HIS A 41 -2.60 0.00 -4.28
CA HIS A 41 -3.20 0.98 -5.17
C HIS A 41 -3.05 2.37 -4.57
N LEU A 42 -2.50 3.30 -5.35
CA LEU A 42 -2.30 4.70 -4.93
C LEU A 42 -3.64 5.41 -4.64
N TYR A 43 -4.73 4.97 -5.29
CA TYR A 43 -6.08 5.42 -4.92
C TYR A 43 -6.45 4.93 -3.52
N GLY A 44 -6.55 5.88 -2.58
CA GLY A 44 -6.87 5.60 -1.18
C GLY A 44 -5.77 4.84 -0.42
N ALA A 45 -4.56 4.72 -0.99
CA ALA A 45 -3.44 3.95 -0.44
C ALA A 45 -3.85 2.54 0.03
N THR A 46 -4.66 1.85 -0.79
CA THR A 46 -5.27 0.57 -0.41
C THR A 46 -4.34 -0.59 -0.76
N VAL A 47 -4.00 -1.42 0.24
CA VAL A 47 -3.27 -2.68 -0.01
C VAL A 47 -4.26 -3.72 -0.55
N THR A 48 -4.03 -4.25 -1.74
CA THR A 48 -4.93 -5.19 -2.42
C THR A 48 -4.39 -6.61 -2.52
N SER A 49 -3.09 -6.81 -2.30
CA SER A 49 -2.50 -8.15 -2.23
C SER A 49 -1.43 -8.17 -1.15
N TRP A 50 -1.39 -9.25 -0.38
CA TRP A 50 -0.27 -9.57 0.49
C TRP A 50 -0.05 -11.08 0.46
N LYS A 51 1.09 -11.50 -0.09
CA LYS A 51 1.44 -12.91 -0.21
C LYS A 51 2.57 -13.25 0.74
N THR A 52 2.41 -14.36 1.46
CA THR A 52 3.45 -14.98 2.29
C THR A 52 3.42 -16.48 2.08
N GLY A 53 4.58 -17.12 1.95
CA GLY A 53 4.66 -18.54 1.59
C GLY A 53 3.97 -18.89 0.26
N GLY A 54 3.86 -17.91 -0.66
CA GLY A 54 3.16 -18.05 -1.94
C GLY A 54 1.62 -18.03 -1.86
N GLN A 55 1.04 -17.84 -0.67
CA GLN A 55 -0.42 -17.80 -0.46
C GLN A 55 -0.90 -16.37 -0.24
N GLU A 56 -2.01 -16.02 -0.87
CA GLU A 56 -2.69 -14.74 -0.67
C GLU A 56 -3.33 -14.68 0.72
N GLN A 57 -3.15 -13.55 1.41
CA GLN A 57 -3.65 -13.33 2.77
C GLN A 57 -4.86 -12.40 2.81
N LEU A 58 -5.08 -11.61 1.76
CA LEU A 58 -6.16 -10.63 1.71
C LEU A 58 -7.28 -11.08 0.79
N PHE A 59 -8.52 -10.91 1.26
CA PHE A 59 -9.68 -11.02 0.39
C PHE A 59 -9.85 -9.72 -0.40
N VAL A 60 -9.90 -9.82 -1.72
CA VAL A 60 -10.35 -8.74 -2.62
C VAL A 60 -11.46 -9.29 -3.50
N SER A 61 -12.55 -8.54 -3.61
CA SER A 61 -13.68 -8.92 -4.46
C SER A 61 -13.25 -8.94 -5.93
N GLU A 62 -13.65 -9.99 -6.67
CA GLU A 62 -13.42 -10.06 -8.13
C GLU A 62 -14.09 -8.90 -8.90
N ALA A 63 -15.15 -8.33 -8.34
CA ALA A 63 -15.86 -7.19 -8.91
C ALA A 63 -15.35 -5.83 -8.36
N ALA A 64 -14.22 -5.79 -7.65
CA ALA A 64 -13.66 -4.56 -7.10
C ALA A 64 -13.26 -3.57 -8.22
N HIS A 65 -13.57 -2.30 -8.01
CA HIS A 65 -13.13 -1.23 -8.91
C HIS A 65 -11.71 -0.83 -8.56
N LEU A 66 -10.75 -1.13 -9.45
CA LEU A 66 -9.32 -0.81 -9.27
C LEU A 66 -8.88 0.43 -10.08
N ASP A 67 -9.82 1.04 -10.80
CA ASP A 67 -9.63 2.22 -11.66
C ASP A 67 -9.63 3.56 -10.89
N GLY A 68 -9.86 3.52 -9.58
CA GLY A 68 -9.99 4.71 -8.73
C GLY A 68 -11.33 5.45 -8.87
N SER A 69 -12.33 4.86 -9.53
CA SER A 69 -13.67 5.45 -9.64
C SER A 69 -14.45 5.43 -8.32
N LYS A 70 -14.18 4.43 -7.47
CA LYS A 70 -14.84 4.18 -6.18
C LYS A 70 -13.88 3.47 -5.23
N SER A 71 -14.25 3.41 -3.94
CA SER A 71 -13.53 2.60 -2.96
C SER A 71 -13.38 1.15 -3.42
N ILE A 72 -12.17 0.62 -3.23
CA ILE A 72 -11.86 -0.79 -3.48
C ILE A 72 -12.59 -1.64 -2.43
N ARG A 73 -13.21 -2.75 -2.88
CA ARG A 73 -13.92 -3.69 -2.01
C ARG A 73 -13.00 -4.86 -1.63
N GLY A 74 -12.46 -4.80 -0.41
CA GLY A 74 -11.52 -5.78 0.14
C GLY A 74 -10.14 -5.16 0.37
N GLY A 75 -9.16 -6.00 0.70
CA GLY A 75 -7.82 -5.56 1.05
C GLY A 75 -7.78 -4.77 2.36
N ILE A 76 -6.86 -3.81 2.45
CA ILE A 76 -6.69 -2.92 3.60
C ILE A 76 -6.84 -1.48 3.12
N SER A 77 -8.05 -0.93 3.27
CA SER A 77 -8.37 0.46 2.93
C SER A 77 -8.16 1.40 4.10
N VAL A 78 -7.66 2.60 3.84
CA VAL A 78 -7.51 3.66 4.86
C VAL A 78 -8.85 4.35 5.12
N VAL A 79 -9.30 4.39 6.37
CA VAL A 79 -10.49 5.15 6.81
C VAL A 79 -10.04 6.33 7.66
N PHE A 80 -9.96 7.52 7.06
CA PHE A 80 -9.54 8.73 7.75
C PHE A 80 -10.06 10.01 7.06
N PRO A 81 -10.57 11.02 7.81
CA PRO A 81 -10.93 10.98 9.23
C PRO A 81 -12.15 10.07 9.48
N PRO A 82 -12.37 9.55 10.70
CA PRO A 82 -13.57 8.78 10.99
C PRO A 82 -14.81 9.68 10.88
N ARG A 83 -15.75 9.32 9.99
CA ARG A 83 -17.01 10.06 9.79
C ARG A 83 -17.85 10.16 11.08
N HIS A 84 -17.63 9.29 12.07
CA HIS A 84 -18.38 9.24 13.33
C HIS A 84 -17.99 10.31 14.37
N ALA A 85 -17.09 11.24 14.04
CA ALA A 85 -16.78 12.38 14.91
C ALA A 85 -17.36 13.71 14.39
N MET A 86 -18.50 13.68 13.69
CA MET A 86 -19.36 14.86 13.52
C MET A 86 -20.47 14.76 14.57
N SER A 87 -20.35 15.63 15.58
CA SER A 87 -21.17 15.80 16.77
C SER A 87 -22.69 15.75 16.55
N GLY A 88 -23.40 15.17 17.53
CA GLY A 88 -24.67 15.65 18.09
C GLY A 88 -25.83 15.98 17.15
N GLU A 89 -26.91 15.21 17.28
CA GLU A 89 -28.29 15.57 16.91
C GLU A 89 -28.54 16.04 15.46
N ALA A 90 -28.92 15.10 14.61
CA ALA A 90 -29.84 15.36 13.49
C ALA A 90 -30.46 14.03 13.03
N VAL A 91 -31.39 13.48 13.84
CA VAL A 91 -32.28 12.42 13.38
C VAL A 91 -33.53 13.09 12.80
N PHE A 92 -33.54 13.16 11.47
CA PHE A 92 -34.71 13.10 10.59
C PHE A 92 -35.97 13.88 10.99
N SER A 93 -36.13 15.07 10.38
CA SER A 93 -37.43 15.50 9.90
C SER A 93 -37.93 14.48 8.87
N SER A 94 -38.78 13.56 9.30
CA SER A 94 -39.68 12.84 8.42
C SER A 94 -40.99 13.62 8.40
N LEU A 95 -41.27 14.22 7.24
CA LEU A 95 -42.63 14.47 6.80
C LEU A 95 -43.44 13.18 6.94
N GLU A 96 -44.46 13.17 7.79
CA GLU A 96 -45.77 12.66 7.41
C GLU A 96 -46.82 13.63 7.96
N SER A 97 -47.79 13.90 7.10
CA SER A 97 -48.91 14.82 7.29
C SER A 97 -49.98 14.26 8.22
#